data_AF-A0A8J5NBP4-F1
#
_entry.id   AF-A0A8J5NBP4-F1
#
_cell.length_a   1.000
_cell.length_b   1.000
_cell.length_c   1.000
_cell.angle_alpha   90.00
_cell.angle_beta   90.00
_cell.angle_gamma   90.00
#
_symmetry.space_group_name_H-M   'P 1'
#
loop_
_entity.id
_entity.type
_entity.pdbx_description
1 polymer ?
#
loop_
_entity_poly.entity_id
_entity_poly.type
_entity_poly.pdbx_seq_one_letter_code
_entity_poly.pdbx_strand_id
1 'polypeptide(L)'
;MAGSGSISMNEKEMAGNSTLYEFLPTPLILHSNLQRSTFTDYLGSGFKIRVSEKTPIDSVILPRCGVAVLIVQMPRISGINPNQDTIDCCSHTYSTESRDGHSKDEDVRQETLDQLTERVSSFVKGHRVSVVVVVGAVFGDEEAMVPERREVVEGRLGVIMKAALTKDHTHTLARVMGLNYHQVSVLVDSLGSLGRVARASTEEIHSKTPLSAKTAAAIVAFFNRDTVTV
;
A
#
# COMPACT_ATOMS: atom_id res chain seq x y z
N MET A 1 31.39 -67.64 15.05
CA MET A 1 30.07 -67.36 15.65
C MET A 1 30.01 -65.87 15.93
N ALA A 2 29.42 -65.09 15.03
CA ALA A 2 29.27 -63.65 15.15
C ALA A 2 27.83 -63.35 15.54
N GLY A 3 27.63 -62.73 16.71
CA GLY A 3 26.32 -62.38 17.25
C GLY A 3 25.86 -61.01 16.75
N SER A 4 24.78 -61.00 15.99
CA SER A 4 24.09 -59.79 15.53
C SER A 4 23.26 -59.22 16.69
N GLY A 5 23.71 -58.08 17.24
CA GLY A 5 22.95 -57.31 18.24
C GLY A 5 21.97 -56.37 17.54
N SER A 6 20.67 -56.63 17.72
CA SER A 6 19.57 -55.76 17.28
C SER A 6 19.37 -54.63 18.28
N ILE A 7 19.59 -53.39 17.85
CA ILE A 7 19.28 -52.18 18.62
C ILE A 7 17.81 -51.83 18.38
N SER A 8 16.99 -52.06 19.40
CA SER A 8 15.59 -51.64 19.45
C SER A 8 15.54 -50.12 19.73
N MET A 9 15.15 -49.34 18.72
CA MET A 9 14.85 -47.92 18.90
C MET A 9 13.43 -47.79 19.45
N ASN A 10 13.31 -47.30 20.69
CA ASN A 10 12.03 -46.89 21.27
C ASN A 10 11.57 -45.59 20.61
N GLU A 11 10.53 -45.66 19.80
CA GLU A 11 9.70 -44.52 19.39
C GLU A 11 8.95 -44.00 20.62
N LYS A 12 9.61 -43.12 21.39
CA LYS A 12 8.96 -42.39 22.46
C LYS A 12 8.22 -41.22 21.84
N GLU A 13 6.91 -41.38 21.67
CA GLU A 13 5.95 -40.38 21.23
C GLU A 13 6.25 -38.99 21.83
N MET A 14 6.80 -38.08 21.03
CA MET A 14 6.70 -36.65 21.27
C MET A 14 5.30 -36.21 20.84
N ALA A 15 4.30 -36.46 21.68
CA ALA A 15 3.04 -35.76 21.63
C ALA A 15 3.31 -34.28 21.97
N GLY A 16 3.73 -33.53 20.95
CA GLY A 16 3.89 -32.10 21.03
C GLY A 16 2.55 -31.48 21.37
N ASN A 17 2.47 -30.85 22.55
CA ASN A 17 1.40 -29.93 22.91
C ASN A 17 1.43 -28.74 21.95
N SER A 18 0.90 -28.92 20.75
CA SER A 18 0.57 -27.83 19.84
C SER A 18 -0.62 -27.10 20.43
N THR A 19 -0.34 -26.20 21.38
CA THR A 19 -1.29 -25.17 21.78
C THR A 19 -1.63 -24.37 20.53
N LEU A 20 -2.77 -24.68 19.93
CA LEU A 20 -3.33 -23.90 18.83
C LEU A 20 -3.50 -22.47 19.35
N TYR A 21 -2.63 -21.57 18.91
CA TYR A 21 -2.79 -20.16 19.16
C TYR A 21 -4.05 -19.72 18.41
N GLU A 22 -5.10 -19.41 19.17
CA GLU A 22 -6.32 -18.84 18.63
C GLU A 22 -5.96 -17.47 18.03
N PHE A 23 -6.05 -17.35 16.71
CA PHE A 23 -5.76 -16.10 16.00
C PHE A 23 -6.83 -15.07 16.36
N LEU A 24 -6.49 -14.15 17.26
CA LEU A 24 -7.36 -13.04 17.58
C LEU A 24 -7.43 -12.07 16.38
N PRO A 25 -8.63 -11.66 15.94
CA PRO A 25 -8.79 -10.74 14.82
C PRO A 25 -8.05 -9.42 15.05
N THR A 26 -7.41 -8.91 14.00
CA THR A 26 -6.65 -7.66 14.09
C THR A 26 -7.61 -6.46 14.10
N PRO A 27 -7.51 -5.51 15.04
CA PRO A 27 -8.39 -4.34 15.04
C PRO A 27 -8.10 -3.46 13.81
N LEU A 28 -9.17 -2.98 13.19
CA LEU A 28 -9.14 -2.14 11.99
C LEU A 28 -10.19 -1.04 12.12
N ILE A 29 -9.83 0.21 11.85
CA ILE A 29 -10.76 1.35 11.88
C ILE A 29 -11.01 1.81 10.46
N LEU A 30 -12.26 1.81 10.03
CA LEU A 30 -12.69 2.15 8.68
C LEU A 30 -13.44 3.48 8.69
N HIS A 31 -13.19 4.35 7.71
CA HIS A 31 -14.07 5.50 7.51
C HIS A 31 -15.47 5.06 7.05
N SER A 32 -16.52 5.73 7.53
CA SER A 32 -17.92 5.34 7.26
C SER A 32 -18.27 5.25 5.77
N ASN A 33 -17.66 6.08 4.93
CA ASN A 33 -17.91 6.06 3.48
C ASN A 33 -17.41 4.78 2.79
N LEU A 34 -16.51 4.02 3.41
CA LEU A 34 -16.05 2.73 2.91
C LEU A 34 -16.88 1.56 3.46
N GLN A 35 -17.88 1.82 4.30
CA GLN A 35 -18.77 0.80 4.85
C GLN A 35 -19.74 0.29 3.78
N ARG A 36 -19.24 -0.56 2.88
CA ARG A 36 -20.01 -1.31 1.89
C ARG A 36 -19.99 -2.78 2.29
N SER A 37 -21.12 -3.47 2.22
CA SER A 37 -21.25 -4.87 2.64
C SER A 37 -20.16 -5.75 2.02
N THR A 38 -19.98 -5.66 0.69
CA THR A 38 -18.96 -6.41 -0.05
C THR A 38 -17.53 -6.15 0.44
N PHE A 39 -17.20 -4.90 0.79
CA PHE A 39 -15.89 -4.52 1.26
C PHE A 39 -15.66 -4.95 2.73
N THR A 40 -16.66 -4.76 3.59
CA THR A 40 -16.57 -5.17 5.00
C THR A 40 -16.57 -6.67 5.18
N ASP A 41 -17.30 -7.41 4.33
CA ASP A 41 -17.34 -8.87 4.37
C ASP A 41 -16.00 -9.47 3.96
N TYR A 42 -15.35 -8.89 2.93
CA TYR A 42 -13.99 -9.27 2.53
C TYR A 42 -13.00 -9.09 3.68
N LEU A 43 -13.05 -7.96 4.38
CA LEU A 43 -12.18 -7.67 5.52
C LEU A 43 -12.55 -8.46 6.80
N GLY A 44 -13.82 -8.83 6.97
CA GLY A 44 -14.35 -9.41 8.20
C GLY A 44 -13.73 -10.75 8.59
N SER A 45 -13.12 -11.46 7.65
CA SER A 45 -12.47 -12.77 7.88
C SER A 45 -11.19 -12.69 8.72
N GLY A 46 -10.52 -11.54 8.79
CA GLY A 46 -9.25 -11.38 9.53
C GLY A 46 -9.21 -10.19 10.50
N PHE A 47 -10.21 -9.30 10.43
CA PHE A 47 -10.19 -8.02 11.15
C PHE A 47 -11.41 -7.81 12.03
N LYS A 48 -11.18 -7.23 13.21
CA LYS A 48 -12.24 -6.64 14.05
C LYS A 48 -12.46 -5.20 13.59
N ILE A 49 -13.45 -5.00 12.72
CA ILE A 49 -13.74 -3.73 12.07
C ILE A 49 -14.49 -2.79 13.03
N ARG A 50 -14.02 -1.56 13.13
CA ARG A 50 -14.71 -0.44 13.78
C ARG A 50 -14.92 0.66 12.76
N VAL A 51 -16.16 1.13 12.59
CA VAL A 51 -16.46 2.24 11.68
C VAL A 51 -16.39 3.58 12.42
N SER A 52 -15.85 4.61 11.79
CA SER A 52 -15.70 5.94 12.38
C SER A 52 -15.75 7.04 11.32
N GLU A 53 -16.59 8.06 11.52
CA GLU A 53 -16.60 9.30 10.71
C GLU A 53 -15.45 10.25 11.06
N LYS A 54 -14.77 10.01 12.19
CA LYS A 54 -13.66 10.85 12.65
C LYS A 54 -12.32 10.53 11.99
N THR A 55 -12.24 9.44 11.23
CA THR A 55 -11.02 9.10 10.48
C THR A 55 -11.00 9.89 9.16
N PRO A 56 -9.84 10.03 8.50
CA PRO A 56 -9.80 10.61 7.17
C PRO A 56 -10.73 9.87 6.19
N ILE A 57 -11.35 10.62 5.28
CA ILE A 57 -12.22 10.07 4.23
C ILE A 57 -11.42 9.06 3.37
N ASP A 58 -12.07 7.94 3.02
CA ASP A 58 -11.47 6.81 2.29
C ASP A 58 -10.29 6.15 3.00
N SER A 59 -10.15 6.29 4.31
CA SER A 59 -9.03 5.67 5.04
C SER A 59 -9.41 4.42 5.83
N VAL A 60 -8.41 3.57 5.99
CA VAL A 60 -8.38 2.38 6.83
C VAL A 60 -7.19 2.51 7.78
N ILE A 61 -7.40 2.38 9.08
CA ILE A 61 -6.33 2.50 10.08
C ILE A 61 -6.16 1.17 10.80
N LEU A 62 -4.93 0.66 10.83
CA LEU A 62 -4.54 -0.52 11.60
C LEU A 62 -3.78 -0.05 12.86
N PRO A 63 -4.48 0.20 13.98
CA PRO A 63 -3.90 0.85 15.15
C PRO A 63 -2.75 0.08 15.79
N ARG A 64 -2.70 -1.26 15.66
CA ARG A 64 -1.66 -2.09 16.27
C ARG A 64 -0.31 -2.01 15.55
N CYS A 65 -0.31 -1.82 14.23
CA CYS A 65 0.92 -1.68 13.45
C CYS A 65 1.27 -0.23 13.10
N GLY A 66 0.44 0.74 13.51
CA GLY A 66 0.66 2.16 13.22
C GLY A 66 0.53 2.50 11.73
N VAL A 67 -0.06 1.61 10.94
CA VAL A 67 -0.27 1.78 9.50
C VAL A 67 -1.63 2.42 9.26
N ALA A 68 -1.65 3.46 8.42
CA ALA A 68 -2.87 3.98 7.84
C ALA A 68 -2.83 3.77 6.33
N VAL A 69 -3.94 3.32 5.75
CA VAL A 69 -4.13 3.11 4.33
C VAL A 69 -5.14 4.14 3.81
N LEU A 70 -4.78 4.89 2.77
CA LEU A 70 -5.73 5.73 2.04
C LEU A 70 -6.15 5.03 0.75
N ILE A 71 -7.45 4.86 0.55
CA ILE A 71 -8.03 4.27 -0.65
C ILE A 71 -8.36 5.41 -1.61
N VAL A 72 -7.72 5.42 -2.77
CA VAL A 72 -7.99 6.40 -3.81
C VAL A 72 -8.71 5.70 -4.94
N GLN A 73 -9.98 6.04 -5.15
CA GLN A 73 -10.72 5.61 -6.35
C GLN A 73 -10.31 6.51 -7.51
N MET A 74 -9.73 5.94 -8.56
CA MET A 74 -9.48 6.69 -9.79
C MET A 74 -10.81 6.84 -10.55
N PRO A 75 -11.24 8.07 -10.88
CA PRO A 75 -12.40 8.25 -11.74
C PRO A 75 -12.20 7.50 -13.05
N ARG A 76 -13.23 6.81 -13.54
CA ARG A 76 -13.23 6.29 -14.92
C ARG A 76 -13.10 7.50 -15.86
N ILE A 77 -11.98 7.61 -16.57
CA ILE A 77 -11.76 8.70 -17.53
C ILE A 77 -12.50 8.33 -18.81
N SER A 78 -13.76 8.73 -18.89
CA SER A 78 -14.48 8.73 -20.15
C SER A 78 -13.92 9.86 -21.01
N GLY A 79 -13.11 9.54 -22.04
CA GLY A 79 -12.84 10.50 -23.12
C GLY A 79 -11.38 10.81 -23.47
N ILE A 80 -10.42 9.90 -23.31
CA ILE A 80 -9.11 10.09 -23.98
C ILE A 80 -9.30 9.82 -25.47
N ASN A 81 -9.44 10.89 -26.25
CA ASN A 81 -9.37 10.82 -27.70
C ASN A 81 -7.89 10.56 -28.09
N PRO A 82 -7.53 9.38 -28.64
CA PRO A 82 -6.13 8.98 -28.83
C PRO A 82 -5.36 9.83 -29.84
N ASN A 83 -6.02 10.81 -30.49
CA ASN A 83 -5.42 11.70 -31.47
C ASN A 83 -5.07 13.10 -30.91
N GLN A 84 -5.29 13.36 -29.62
CA GLN A 84 -4.84 14.61 -28.98
C GLN A 84 -3.59 14.35 -28.13
N ASP A 85 -2.42 14.69 -28.69
CA ASP A 85 -1.11 14.62 -28.02
C ASP A 85 -0.92 15.64 -26.87
N THR A 86 -2.00 16.26 -26.42
CA THR A 86 -2.00 17.19 -25.29
C THR A 86 -3.01 16.70 -24.27
N ILE A 87 -2.51 16.10 -23.19
CA ILE A 87 -3.30 15.79 -22.00
C ILE A 87 -3.59 17.13 -21.34
N ASP A 88 -4.66 17.79 -21.77
CA ASP A 88 -5.16 18.97 -21.10
C ASP A 88 -5.92 18.51 -19.85
N CYS A 89 -5.22 18.47 -18.71
CA CYS A 89 -5.77 18.08 -17.40
C CYS A 89 -6.75 19.12 -16.82
N CYS A 90 -7.21 20.09 -17.61
CA CYS A 90 -8.08 21.16 -17.15
C CYS A 90 -9.53 20.68 -16.98
N SER A 91 -9.90 20.41 -15.73
CA SER A 91 -11.13 20.90 -15.08
C SER A 91 -12.41 20.93 -15.93
N HIS A 92 -12.90 19.77 -16.37
CA HIS A 92 -14.31 19.63 -16.74
C HIS A 92 -15.03 18.87 -15.64
N THR A 93 -15.64 19.63 -14.74
CA THR A 93 -16.74 19.17 -13.89
C THR A 93 -17.91 18.82 -14.80
N TYR A 94 -18.13 17.54 -15.07
CA TYR A 94 -19.31 17.09 -15.78
C TYR A 94 -20.49 17.14 -14.81
N SER A 95 -21.32 18.18 -14.92
CA SER A 95 -22.65 18.17 -14.31
C SER A 95 -23.54 17.29 -15.17
N THR A 96 -23.69 16.03 -14.78
CA THR A 96 -24.64 15.11 -15.41
C THR A 96 -26.04 15.49 -14.93
N GLU A 97 -26.72 16.37 -15.67
CA GLU A 97 -28.16 16.61 -15.49
C GLU A 97 -28.91 15.34 -15.94
N SER A 98 -29.06 14.38 -15.03
CA SER A 98 -29.91 13.22 -15.24
C SER A 98 -31.37 13.60 -14.96
N ARG A 99 -32.15 13.73 -16.04
CA ARG A 99 -33.60 13.83 -16.00
C ARG A 99 -34.19 12.42 -15.90
N ASP A 100 -35.00 12.22 -14.87
CA ASP A 100 -35.96 11.14 -14.65
C ASP A 100 -35.43 9.72 -14.35
N GLY A 101 -35.46 9.36 -13.06
CA GLY A 101 -35.42 7.97 -12.59
C GLY A 101 -34.85 7.82 -11.18
N HIS A 102 -35.66 7.39 -10.21
CA HIS A 102 -35.29 7.17 -8.80
C HIS A 102 -34.32 5.98 -8.58
N SER A 103 -33.10 6.02 -9.12
CA SER A 103 -31.95 5.38 -8.49
C SER A 103 -31.32 6.41 -7.56
N LYS A 104 -31.12 6.06 -6.27
CA LYS A 104 -30.14 6.78 -5.44
C LYS A 104 -28.75 6.40 -5.96
N ASP A 105 -28.41 6.87 -7.15
CA ASP A 105 -27.03 6.83 -7.60
C ASP A 105 -26.25 7.65 -6.56
N GLU A 106 -25.35 6.97 -5.85
CA GLU A 106 -24.36 7.64 -5.02
C GLU A 106 -23.67 8.65 -5.94
N ASP A 107 -23.87 9.93 -5.66
CA ASP A 107 -23.24 11.04 -6.36
C ASP A 107 -21.72 10.80 -6.33
N VAL A 108 -21.20 10.24 -7.43
CA VAL A 108 -19.79 9.88 -7.58
C VAL A 108 -19.04 11.19 -7.64
N ARG A 109 -18.63 11.68 -6.47
CA ARG A 109 -17.86 12.92 -6.33
C ARG A 109 -16.62 12.83 -7.20
N GLN A 110 -16.63 13.55 -8.33
CA GLN A 110 -15.44 13.76 -9.15
C GLN A 110 -14.50 14.69 -8.39
N GLU A 111 -13.48 14.12 -7.77
CA GLU A 111 -12.37 14.86 -7.17
C GLU A 111 -11.39 15.30 -8.27
N THR A 112 -10.91 16.55 -8.23
CA THR A 112 -9.85 17.01 -9.14
C THR A 112 -8.48 16.44 -8.74
N LEU A 113 -7.51 16.41 -9.65
CA LEU A 113 -6.15 15.92 -9.35
C LEU A 113 -5.49 16.70 -8.20
N ASP A 114 -5.74 18.01 -8.12
CA ASP A 114 -5.21 18.87 -7.07
C ASP A 114 -5.82 18.54 -5.71
N GLN A 115 -7.15 18.35 -5.66
CA GLN A 115 -7.85 17.94 -4.44
C GLN A 115 -7.35 16.58 -3.95
N LEU A 116 -7.18 15.63 -4.88
CA LEU A 116 -6.61 14.32 -4.57
C LEU A 116 -5.18 14.44 -4.02
N THR A 117 -4.35 15.27 -4.65
CA THR A 117 -2.96 15.50 -4.21
C THR A 117 -2.93 16.12 -2.81
N GLU A 118 -3.78 17.09 -2.52
CA GLU A 118 -3.90 17.72 -1.20
C GLU A 118 -4.38 16.73 -0.14
N ARG A 119 -5.36 15.88 -0.48
CA ARG A 119 -5.88 14.84 0.41
C ARG A 119 -4.81 13.80 0.74
N VAL A 120 -4.10 13.30 -0.26
CA VAL A 120 -2.98 12.37 -0.08
C VAL A 120 -1.88 13.03 0.76
N SER A 121 -1.51 14.28 0.48
CA SER A 121 -0.49 15.01 1.25
C SER A 121 -0.90 15.19 2.72
N SER A 122 -2.16 15.55 2.98
CA SER A 122 -2.69 15.73 4.33
C SER A 122 -2.73 14.42 5.12
N PHE A 123 -3.13 13.34 4.45
CA PHE A 123 -3.10 11.99 5.02
C PHE A 123 -1.69 11.57 5.41
N VAL A 124 -0.75 11.70 4.46
CA VAL A 124 0.66 11.36 4.63
C VAL A 124 1.31 12.19 5.76
N LYS A 125 0.96 13.47 5.91
CA LYS A 125 1.42 14.32 7.03
C LYS A 125 0.86 13.90 8.40
N GLY A 126 -0.38 13.39 8.43
CA GLY A 126 -1.07 13.00 9.66
C GLY A 126 -0.64 11.64 10.22
N HIS A 127 0.03 10.81 9.43
CA HIS A 127 0.35 9.42 9.77
C HIS A 127 1.85 9.13 9.69
N ARG A 128 2.39 8.44 10.71
CA ARG A 128 3.82 8.07 10.74
C ARG A 128 4.20 7.03 9.69
N VAL A 129 3.27 6.12 9.40
CA VAL A 129 3.39 5.11 8.35
C VAL A 129 2.10 5.14 7.55
N SER A 130 2.16 5.74 6.36
CA SER A 130 1.04 5.87 5.44
C SER A 130 1.28 5.01 4.21
N VAL A 131 0.33 4.14 3.91
CA VAL A 131 0.24 3.43 2.63
C VAL A 131 -0.87 4.10 1.83
N VAL A 132 -0.63 4.35 0.56
CA VAL A 132 -1.67 4.86 -0.33
C VAL A 132 -1.95 3.76 -1.34
N VAL A 133 -3.18 3.25 -1.31
CA VAL A 133 -3.66 2.22 -2.22
C VAL A 133 -4.54 2.90 -3.26
N VAL A 134 -4.10 2.84 -4.50
CA VAL A 134 -4.89 3.34 -5.63
C VAL A 134 -5.66 2.18 -6.21
N VAL A 135 -6.98 2.31 -6.16
CA VAL A 135 -7.92 1.33 -6.67
C VAL A 135 -8.44 1.86 -8.00
N GLY A 136 -7.95 1.27 -9.09
CA GLY A 136 -8.62 1.40 -10.39
C GLY A 136 -10.01 0.77 -10.33
N ALA A 137 -10.88 1.07 -11.28
CA ALA A 137 -12.31 0.70 -11.31
C ALA A 137 -12.60 -0.82 -11.40
N VAL A 138 -12.10 -1.61 -10.45
CA VAL A 138 -12.20 -3.08 -10.40
C VAL A 138 -13.25 -3.53 -9.36
N PHE A 139 -13.74 -2.64 -8.49
CA PHE A 139 -14.73 -2.98 -7.45
C PHE A 139 -16.16 -2.52 -7.77
N GLY A 140 -16.53 -2.50 -9.05
CA GLY A 140 -17.93 -2.39 -9.47
C GLY A 140 -18.26 -3.59 -10.35
N ASP A 141 -19.45 -4.16 -10.18
CA ASP A 141 -19.98 -5.37 -10.86
C ASP A 141 -20.06 -5.27 -12.40
N GLU A 142 -19.45 -4.27 -13.02
CA GLU A 142 -19.33 -4.15 -14.47
C GLU A 142 -18.00 -4.69 -14.96
N GLU A 143 -18.03 -6.00 -15.17
CA GLU A 143 -17.17 -6.74 -16.05
C GLU A 143 -17.05 -6.04 -17.42
N ALA A 144 -15.82 -5.89 -17.90
CA ALA A 144 -15.44 -5.45 -19.25
C ALA A 144 -15.62 -3.95 -19.59
N MET A 145 -14.60 -3.14 -19.33
CA MET A 145 -14.12 -2.20 -20.37
C MET A 145 -12.64 -1.83 -20.18
N VAL A 146 -11.97 -1.78 -21.33
CA VAL A 146 -10.55 -1.52 -21.66
C VAL A 146 -9.63 -1.22 -20.47
N PRO A 147 -8.61 -2.08 -20.22
CA PRO A 147 -7.59 -1.77 -19.23
C PRO A 147 -6.91 -0.47 -19.63
N GLU A 148 -7.11 0.58 -18.85
CA GLU A 148 -6.27 1.77 -18.92
C GLU A 148 -4.81 1.29 -18.90
N ARG A 149 -4.00 1.75 -19.86
CA ARG A 149 -2.61 1.27 -19.95
C ARG A 149 -1.96 1.55 -18.61
N ARG A 150 -1.46 0.48 -17.98
CA ARG A 150 -0.76 0.49 -16.69
C ARG A 150 0.21 1.67 -16.55
N GLU A 151 0.88 2.03 -17.64
CA GLU A 151 1.81 3.16 -17.77
C GLU A 151 1.18 4.53 -17.44
N VAL A 152 -0.08 4.77 -17.82
CA VAL A 152 -0.80 6.02 -17.56
C VAL A 152 -1.16 6.15 -16.09
N VAL A 153 -1.63 5.05 -15.48
CA VAL A 153 -1.93 4.98 -14.05
C VAL A 153 -0.66 5.13 -13.23
N GLU A 154 0.42 4.43 -13.60
CA GLU A 154 1.73 4.54 -12.95
C GLU A 154 2.31 5.96 -13.09
N GLY A 155 2.16 6.61 -14.25
CA GLY A 155 2.62 7.99 -14.47
C GLY A 155 1.89 9.00 -13.57
N ARG A 156 0.56 8.91 -13.50
CA ARG A 156 -0.27 9.79 -12.65
C ARG A 156 -0.02 9.55 -11.17
N LEU A 157 0.06 8.28 -10.78
CA LEU A 157 0.40 7.89 -9.41
C LEU A 157 1.81 8.38 -9.05
N GLY A 158 2.76 8.31 -9.98
CA GLY A 158 4.09 8.86 -9.82
C GLY A 158 4.07 10.36 -9.52
N VAL A 159 3.23 11.14 -10.21
CA VAL A 159 3.06 12.58 -9.96
C VAL A 159 2.44 12.83 -8.58
N ILE A 160 1.35 12.12 -8.24
CA ILE A 160 0.66 12.29 -6.95
C ILE A 160 1.57 11.90 -5.78
N MET A 161 2.26 10.76 -5.89
CA MET A 161 3.22 10.31 -4.88
C MET A 161 4.39 11.28 -4.77
N LYS A 162 4.94 11.77 -5.88
CA LYS A 162 6.04 12.74 -5.87
C LYS A 162 5.63 14.09 -5.27
N ALA A 163 4.37 14.50 -5.46
CA ALA A 163 3.82 15.71 -4.88
C ALA A 163 3.46 15.55 -3.39
N ALA A 164 2.96 14.38 -2.99
CA ALA A 164 2.54 14.08 -1.62
C ALA A 164 3.70 13.69 -0.70
N LEU A 165 4.70 12.98 -1.21
CA LEU A 165 5.92 12.64 -0.49
C LEU A 165 6.82 13.88 -0.44
N THR A 166 6.62 14.69 0.59
CA THR A 166 7.54 15.78 0.92
C THR A 166 8.95 15.24 1.18
N LYS A 167 9.98 16.08 1.02
CA LYS A 167 11.38 15.79 1.43
C LYS A 167 11.47 15.24 2.87
N ASP A 168 10.49 15.51 3.72
CA ASP A 168 10.42 15.06 5.12
C ASP A 168 10.22 13.54 5.27
N HIS A 169 9.63 12.87 4.28
CA HIS A 169 9.47 11.41 4.31
C HIS A 169 10.81 10.71 4.18
N THR A 170 11.68 11.21 3.30
CA THR A 170 13.06 10.74 3.14
C THR A 170 13.85 10.91 4.43
N HIS A 171 13.64 12.02 5.16
CA HIS A 171 14.24 12.27 6.48
C HIS A 171 13.74 11.30 7.54
N THR A 172 12.43 11.06 7.58
CA THR A 172 11.82 10.14 8.56
C THR A 172 12.32 8.72 8.32
N LEU A 173 12.34 8.28 7.06
CA LEU A 173 12.83 6.96 6.70
C LEU A 173 14.33 6.80 6.99
N ALA A 174 15.14 7.83 6.71
CA ALA A 174 16.56 7.85 7.08
C ALA A 174 16.74 7.60 8.57
N ARG A 175 16.01 8.34 9.40
CA ARG A 175 16.05 8.21 10.85
C ARG A 175 15.67 6.81 11.32
N VAL A 176 14.65 6.20 10.73
CA VAL A 176 14.18 4.85 11.10
C VAL A 176 15.17 3.77 10.69
N MET A 177 15.82 3.91 9.52
CA MET A 177 16.88 2.98 9.08
C MET A 177 18.21 3.18 9.80
N GLY A 178 18.32 4.18 10.69
CA GLY A 178 19.59 4.57 11.31
C GLY A 178 20.59 5.17 10.33
N LEU A 179 20.10 5.71 9.21
CA LEU A 179 20.90 6.38 8.19
C LEU A 179 20.83 7.89 8.37
N ASN A 180 21.88 8.58 7.94
CA ASN A 180 21.82 10.02 7.79
C ASN A 180 21.15 10.40 6.46
N TYR A 181 20.72 11.66 6.33
CA TYR A 181 20.03 12.16 5.15
C TYR A 181 20.85 11.98 3.85
N HIS A 182 22.15 12.26 3.90
CA HIS A 182 23.02 12.13 2.74
C HIS A 182 23.10 10.68 2.25
N GLN A 183 23.19 9.71 3.17
CA GLN A 183 23.19 8.28 2.83
C GLN A 183 21.90 7.85 2.14
N VAL A 184 20.74 8.33 2.59
CA VAL A 184 19.46 8.01 1.93
C VAL A 184 19.35 8.68 0.56
N SER A 185 19.80 9.93 0.43
CA SER A 185 19.85 10.58 -0.88
C SER A 185 20.70 9.77 -1.86
N VAL A 186 21.94 9.44 -1.49
CA VAL A 186 22.85 8.63 -2.32
C VAL A 186 22.23 7.27 -2.67
N LEU A 187 21.56 6.62 -1.72
CA LEU A 187 20.89 5.35 -1.92
C LEU A 187 19.74 5.45 -2.94
N VAL A 188 18.90 6.48 -2.82
CA VAL A 188 17.77 6.72 -3.74
C VAL A 188 18.25 7.18 -5.11
N ASP A 189 19.28 8.02 -5.18
CA ASP A 189 19.85 8.52 -6.43
C ASP A 189 20.53 7.38 -7.21
N SER A 190 21.27 6.49 -6.53
CA SER A 190 21.91 5.33 -7.15
C SER A 190 20.94 4.23 -7.58
N LEU A 191 19.84 4.03 -6.85
CA LEU A 191 18.87 2.95 -7.12
C LEU A 191 17.59 3.46 -7.78
N GLY A 192 17.46 4.76 -8.00
CA GLY A 192 16.34 5.42 -8.69
C GLY A 192 15.05 5.57 -7.88
N SER A 193 14.74 4.67 -6.95
CA SER A 193 13.55 4.77 -6.10
C SER A 193 13.67 3.97 -4.82
N LEU A 194 12.92 4.38 -3.79
CA LEU A 194 12.88 3.65 -2.51
C LEU A 194 12.30 2.24 -2.65
N GLY A 195 11.32 2.02 -3.54
CA GLY A 195 10.80 0.69 -3.81
C GLY A 195 11.82 -0.24 -4.46
N ARG A 196 12.84 0.31 -5.14
CA ARG A 196 13.99 -0.48 -5.61
C ARG A 196 14.99 -0.73 -4.49
N VAL A 197 15.23 0.25 -3.61
CA VAL A 197 16.03 0.06 -2.39
C VAL A 197 15.50 -1.09 -1.54
N ALA A 198 14.19 -1.13 -1.31
CA ALA A 198 13.54 -2.15 -0.49
C ALA A 198 13.66 -3.59 -1.03
N ARG A 199 13.93 -3.75 -2.33
CA ARG A 199 14.06 -5.04 -3.02
C ARG A 199 15.51 -5.36 -3.42
N ALA A 200 16.43 -4.42 -3.27
CA ALA A 200 17.81 -4.58 -3.68
C ALA A 200 18.52 -5.56 -2.74
N SER A 201 19.36 -6.43 -3.31
CA SER A 201 20.23 -7.29 -2.51
C SER A 201 21.36 -6.50 -1.87
N THR A 202 22.00 -7.07 -0.85
CA THR A 202 23.16 -6.43 -0.20
C THR A 202 24.26 -6.11 -1.20
N GLU A 203 24.48 -7.01 -2.18
CA GLU A 203 25.47 -6.86 -3.25
C GLU A 203 25.08 -5.78 -4.26
N GLU A 204 23.78 -5.67 -4.62
CA GLU A 204 23.32 -4.60 -5.50
C GLU A 204 23.51 -3.23 -4.83
N ILE A 205 23.17 -3.10 -3.55
CA ILE A 205 23.38 -1.86 -2.79
C ILE A 205 24.87 -1.52 -2.74
N HIS A 206 25.72 -2.50 -2.41
CA HIS A 206 27.16 -2.27 -2.28
C HIS A 206 27.84 -1.94 -3.61
N SER A 207 27.39 -2.53 -4.72
CA SER A 207 27.96 -2.26 -6.05
C SER A 207 27.55 -0.89 -6.64
N LYS A 208 26.36 -0.39 -6.29
CA LYS A 208 25.82 0.87 -6.84
C LYS A 208 25.97 2.07 -5.92
N THR A 209 26.36 1.86 -4.65
CA THR A 209 26.48 2.95 -3.67
C THR A 209 27.84 2.91 -2.97
N PRO A 210 28.37 4.06 -2.53
CA PRO A 210 29.59 4.13 -1.72
C PRO A 210 29.35 3.72 -0.25
N LEU A 211 28.27 3.00 0.06
CA LEU A 211 27.93 2.61 1.43
C LEU A 211 28.75 1.40 1.88
N SER A 212 29.07 1.36 3.18
CA SER A 212 29.75 0.21 3.77
C SER A 212 28.90 -1.05 3.69
N ALA A 213 29.53 -2.23 3.57
CA ALA A 213 28.83 -3.51 3.54
C ALA A 213 27.94 -3.72 4.78
N LYS A 214 28.38 -3.24 5.96
CA LYS A 214 27.60 -3.27 7.19
C LYS A 214 26.31 -2.44 7.09
N THR A 215 26.40 -1.25 6.50
CA THR A 215 25.25 -0.37 6.28
C THR A 215 24.28 -0.99 5.26
N ALA A 216 24.79 -1.53 4.16
CA ALA A 216 23.99 -2.22 3.15
C ALA A 216 23.21 -3.41 3.77
N ALA A 217 23.89 -4.24 4.56
CA ALA A 217 23.25 -5.37 5.24
C ALA A 217 22.17 -4.91 6.24
N ALA A 218 22.39 -3.80 6.95
CA ALA A 218 21.39 -3.24 7.87
C ALA A 218 20.14 -2.74 7.13
N ILE A 219 20.29 -2.15 5.94
CA ILE A 219 19.18 -1.71 5.10
C ILE A 219 18.35 -2.91 4.63
N VAL A 220 19.00 -3.95 4.11
CA VAL A 220 18.31 -5.18 3.68
C VAL A 220 17.61 -5.86 4.85
N ALA A 221 18.28 -5.95 6.00
CA ALA A 221 17.69 -6.51 7.23
C ALA A 221 16.49 -5.68 7.74
N PHE A 222 16.52 -4.35 7.56
CA PHE A 222 15.40 -3.48 7.89
C PHE A 222 14.18 -3.82 7.03
N PHE A 223 14.31 -3.87 5.71
CA PHE A 223 13.19 -4.18 4.82
C PHE A 223 12.69 -5.63 4.92
N ASN A 224 13.58 -6.58 5.23
CA ASN A 224 13.20 -7.99 5.44
C ASN A 224 12.58 -8.27 6.81
N ARG A 225 12.72 -7.37 7.80
CA ARG A 225 12.10 -7.55 9.12
C ARG A 225 10.58 -7.37 9.09
N ASP A 226 10.08 -6.60 8.12
CA ASP A 226 8.66 -6.24 8.02
C ASP A 226 7.93 -6.94 6.86
N THR A 227 8.61 -7.80 6.10
CA THR A 227 7.92 -8.73 5.19
C THR A 227 7.18 -9.76 6.04
N VAL A 228 5.89 -9.52 6.29
CA VAL A 228 4.94 -10.56 6.67
C VAL A 228 5.01 -11.60 5.55
N THR A 229 5.67 -12.73 5.82
CA THR A 229 5.59 -13.91 4.96
C THR A 229 4.14 -14.35 4.95
N VAL A 230 3.45 -14.08 3.84
CA VAL A 230 2.13 -14.63 3.52
C VAL A 230 2.32 -16.06 3.05
#